data_AF-A0A0Q3KIY9-F1
#
_entry.id   AF-A0A0Q3KIY9-F1
#
_cell.length_a   1.000
_cell.length_b   1.000
_cell.length_c   1.000
_cell.angle_alpha   90.00
_cell.angle_beta   90.00
_cell.angle_gamma   90.00
#
_symmetry.space_group_name_H-M   'P 1'
#
loop_
_entity.id
_entity.type
_entity.pdbx_description
1 polymer ?
#
loop_
_entity_poly.entity_id
_entity_poly.type
_entity_poly.pdbx_seq_one_letter_code
_entity_poly.pdbx_strand_id
1 'polypeptide(L)' 'WRKIRVSGQVSGHTQVELAACIGRRQTFVSKYETEERRLDVAECIAIARAIGVEPYELMREADRVAPSGK' A
#
# COMPACT_ATOMS: atom_id res chain seq x y z
N TRP A 1 -0.67 -5.72 1.65
CA TRP A 1 0.56 -5.02 2.10
C TRP A 1 1.47 -5.83 3.02
N ARG A 2 0.93 -6.72 3.89
CA ARG A 2 1.72 -7.61 4.76
C ARG A 2 2.70 -8.57 4.05
N LYS A 3 2.61 -8.73 2.71
CA LYS A 3 3.48 -9.59 1.87
C LYS A 3 4.45 -8.84 0.94
N ILE A 4 4.37 -7.51 0.81
CA ILE A 4 5.31 -6.73 -0.03
C ILE A 4 6.45 -6.27 0.88
N ARG A 5 7.25 -7.24 1.33
CA ARG A 5 8.50 -7.00 2.05
C ARG A 5 9.62 -7.58 1.20
N VAL A 6 9.72 -7.14 -0.05
CA VAL A 6 10.78 -7.57 -0.96
C VAL A 6 11.37 -6.34 -1.63
N SER A 7 12.68 -6.22 -1.46
CA SER A 7 13.64 -5.31 -2.07
C SER A 7 13.47 -3.81 -1.83
N GLY A 8 14.29 -3.30 -0.91
CA GLY A 8 14.66 -1.89 -0.85
C GLY A 8 14.37 -1.26 0.50
N GLN A 9 15.16 -1.61 1.53
CA GLN A 9 15.42 -0.79 2.73
C GLN A 9 14.30 0.17 3.15
N VAL A 10 13.17 -0.35 3.62
CA VAL A 10 12.27 0.42 4.47
C VAL A 10 12.12 -0.33 5.77
N SER A 11 13.05 -0.03 6.69
CA SER A 11 13.00 -0.37 8.10
C SER A 11 11.59 -0.09 8.62
N GLY A 12 10.96 -1.11 9.22
CA GLY A 12 9.52 -1.19 9.48
C GLY A 12 8.81 0.13 9.76
N HIS A 13 8.03 0.61 8.78
CA HIS A 13 7.09 1.69 9.02
C HIS A 13 5.92 1.13 9.83
N THR A 14 5.88 1.49 11.10
CA THR A 14 4.64 1.47 11.88
C THR A 14 3.55 2.24 11.11
N GLN A 15 2.28 1.94 11.36
CA GLN A 15 1.17 2.65 10.70
C GLN A 15 1.26 4.18 10.86
N VAL A 16 1.91 4.64 11.94
CA VAL A 16 2.19 6.07 12.22
C VAL A 16 3.22 6.64 11.24
N GLU A 17 4.32 5.93 11.00
CA GLU A 17 5.38 6.39 10.09
C GLU A 17 4.92 6.39 8.63
N LEU A 18 4.18 5.35 8.21
CA LEU A 18 3.59 5.32 6.88
C LEU A 18 2.60 6.47 6.70
N ALA A 19 1.76 6.73 7.70
CA ALA A 19 0.81 7.84 7.67
C ALA A 19 1.52 9.20 7.59
N ALA A 20 2.60 9.39 8.34
CA ALA A 20 3.42 10.60 8.26
C ALA A 20 4.03 10.78 6.87
N CYS A 21 4.55 9.70 6.27
CA CYS A 21 5.13 9.70 4.93
C CYS A 21 4.14 10.15 3.84
N ILE A 22 2.87 9.73 3.96
CA ILE A 22 1.80 10.08 2.99
C ILE A 22 0.96 11.30 3.40
N GLY A 23 1.34 12.02 4.47
CA GLY A 23 0.59 13.19 4.95
C GLY A 23 -0.83 12.88 5.43
N ARG A 24 -1.06 11.69 5.99
CA ARG A 24 -2.36 11.23 6.51
C ARG A 24 -2.29 10.92 8.00
N ARG A 25 -3.45 10.67 8.61
CA ARG A 25 -3.55 10.17 9.99
C ARG A 25 -3.28 8.67 10.02
N GLN A 26 -2.72 8.15 11.11
CA GLN A 26 -2.53 6.70 11.30
C GLN A 26 -3.84 5.91 11.12
N THR A 27 -4.98 6.48 11.50
CA THR A 27 -6.30 5.84 11.34
C THR A 27 -6.68 5.62 9.87
N PHE A 28 -6.18 6.43 8.94
CA PHE A 28 -6.33 6.19 7.50
C PHE A 28 -5.61 4.89 7.11
N VAL A 29 -4.39 4.69 7.60
CA VAL A 29 -3.58 3.49 7.37
C VAL A 29 -4.24 2.26 7.98
N SER A 30 -4.63 2.34 9.25
CA SER A 30 -5.32 1.24 9.93
C SER A 30 -6.54 0.77 9.16
N LYS A 31 -7.39 1.69 8.69
CA LYS A 31 -8.65 1.34 8.01
C LYS A 31 -8.47 0.60 6.70
N TYR A 32 -7.45 0.94 5.90
CA TYR A 32 -7.24 0.19 4.65
C TYR A 32 -6.45 -1.10 4.87
N GLU A 33 -5.67 -1.20 5.94
CA GLU A 33 -4.99 -2.45 6.30
C GLU A 33 -5.94 -3.49 6.92
N THR A 34 -7.01 -3.04 7.59
CA THR A 34 -8.06 -3.91 8.16
C THR A 34 -9.23 -4.15 7.20
N GLU A 35 -9.12 -3.70 5.95
CA GLU A 35 -10.18 -3.80 4.91
C GLU A 35 -11.48 -3.04 5.23
N GLU A 36 -11.53 -2.24 6.30
CA GLU A 36 -12.65 -1.35 6.64
C GLU A 36 -12.85 -0.22 5.62
N ARG A 37 -11.80 0.11 4.86
CA ARG A 37 -11.84 1.13 3.81
C ARG A 37 -11.06 0.68 2.59
N ARG A 38 -11.68 0.77 1.41
CA ARG A 38 -10.98 0.61 0.13
C ARG A 38 -10.15 1.84 -0.20
N LEU A 39 -8.98 1.62 -0.79
CA LEU A 39 -8.18 2.67 -1.41
C LEU A 39 -8.66 2.89 -2.83
N ASP A 40 -8.75 4.15 -3.26
CA ASP A 40 -8.85 4.43 -4.69
C ASP A 40 -7.48 4.29 -5.38
N VAL A 41 -7.47 4.35 -6.70
CA VAL A 41 -6.26 4.16 -7.51
C VAL A 41 -5.20 5.24 -7.23
N ALA A 42 -5.61 6.49 -7.03
CA ALA A 42 -4.68 7.58 -6.75
C ALA A 42 -4.04 7.41 -5.37
N GLU A 43 -4.81 6.98 -4.38
CA GLU A 43 -4.31 6.66 -3.05
C GLU A 43 -3.33 5.49 -3.07
N CYS A 44 -3.63 4.42 -3.82
CA CYS A 44 -2.70 3.29 -4.03
C CYS A 44 -1.37 3.76 -4.64
N ILE A 45 -1.43 4.61 -5.68
CA ILE A 45 -0.23 5.15 -6.34
C ILE A 45 0.59 6.02 -5.38
N ALA A 46 -0.07 6.88 -4.61
CA ALA A 46 0.59 7.75 -3.65
C ALA A 46 1.31 6.95 -2.56
N ILE A 47 0.64 5.92 -2.02
CA ILE A 47 1.22 5.03 -1.00
C ILE A 47 2.40 4.25 -1.57
N ALA A 48 2.25 3.64 -2.76
CA ALA A 48 3.32 2.88 -3.40
C ALA A 48 4.59 3.73 -3.58
N ARG A 49 4.44 4.94 -4.13
CA ARG A 49 5.57 5.87 -4.30
C ARG A 49 6.21 6.28 -2.98
N ALA A 50 5.39 6.55 -1.96
CA ALA A 50 5.88 6.95 -0.63
C ALA A 50 6.74 5.86 0.03
N ILE A 51 6.46 4.60 -0.23
CA ILE A 51 7.26 3.46 0.28
C ILE A 51 8.34 2.98 -0.71
N GLY A 52 8.61 3.74 -1.78
CA GLY A 52 9.64 3.42 -2.77
C GLY A 52 9.28 2.27 -3.72
N VAL A 53 8.00 1.92 -3.84
CA VAL A 53 7.49 0.88 -4.74
C VAL A 53 6.96 1.51 -6.02
N GLU A 54 7.32 0.92 -7.16
CA GLU A 54 6.81 1.30 -8.47
C GLU A 54 5.34 0.86 -8.60
N PRO A 55 4.36 1.78 -8.78
CA PRO A 55 2.94 1.45 -8.77
C PRO A 55 2.47 0.51 -9.89
N TYR A 56 3.08 0.55 -11.08
CA TYR A 56 2.68 -0.33 -12.18
C TYR A 56 3.10 -1.78 -11.93
N GLU A 57 4.29 -2.01 -11.38
CA GLU A 57 4.74 -3.34 -10.98
C GLU A 57 3.90 -3.91 -9.84
N LEU A 58 3.50 -3.06 -8.88
CA LEU A 58 2.55 -3.44 -7.85
C LEU A 58 1.20 -3.87 -8.43
N MET A 59 0.66 -3.10 -9.38
CA MET A 59 -0.62 -3.41 -10.02
C MET A 59 -0.55 -4.66 -10.87
N ARG A 60 0.56 -4.86 -11.61
CA ARG A 60 0.82 -6.07 -12.40
C ARG A 60 0.80 -7.31 -11.52
N GLU A 61 1.42 -7.26 -10.34
CA GLU A 61 1.39 -8.38 -9.40
C GLU A 61 0.01 -8.59 -8.78
N ALA A 62 -0.70 -7.52 -8.45
CA ALA A 62 -2.07 -7.60 -7.96
C ALA A 62 -3.01 -8.27 -8.98
N ASP A 63 -2.87 -7.97 -10.27
CA ASP A 63 -3.66 -8.56 -11.36
C ASP A 63 -3.43 -10.08 -11.50
N ARG A 64 -2.19 -10.56 -11.32
CA ARG A 64 -1.89 -12.00 -11.34
C ARG A 64 -2.56 -12.78 -10.22
N VAL A 65 -2.70 -12.16 -9.05
CA VAL A 65 -3.24 -12.80 -7.83
C VAL A 65 -4.74 -12.54 -7.71
N ALA A 66 -5.25 -11.51 -8.36
CA ALA A 66 -6.68 -11.25 -8.45
C ALA A 66 -7.33 -12.49 -9.08
N PRO A 67 -8.29 -13.14 -8.38
CA PRO A 67 -9.07 -14.18 -9.03
C PRO A 67 -9.73 -13.55 -10.24
N SER A 68 -9.55 -14.18 -11.41
CA SER A 68 -10.29 -13.81 -12.62
C SER A 68 -11.76 -13.68 -12.23
N GLY A 69 -12.28 -12.46 -12.34
CA GLY A 69 -13.70 -12.21 -12.09
C GLY A 69 -14.52 -13.18 -12.93
N LYS A 70 -15.59 -13.72 -12.33
CA LYS A 70 -16.59 -14.52 -13.06
C LYS A 70 -17.00 -13.85 -14.37
#